data_AF-A0A351FDR2-F1
#
_entry.id   AF-A0A351FDR2-F1
#
_cell.length_a   1.000
_cell.length_b   1.000
_cell.length_c   1.000
_cell.angle_alpha   90.00
_cell.angle_beta   90.00
_cell.angle_gamma   90.00
#
_symmetry.space_group_name_H-M   'P 1'
#
loop_
_entity.id
_entity.type
_entity.pdbx_description
1 polymer ?
#
loop_
_entity_poly.entity_id
_entity_poly.type
_entity_poly.pdbx_seq_one_letter_code
_entity_poly.pdbx_strand_id
1 'polypeptide(L)'
;AQRGRLSATRLSEADPSKKEYWVLRRETERLLPTDHTDPMIQSFVGQWLDTDSLHGIMPDPKFNFDETSIDIAKYETEAFFTEMLTQNLPMTDFIDPDFTFSSIGFVMRNYGFTPQQAKGKKLSTAAKRKLQRLEIARGGRYGGLLGQSAILTATANGVDTQPVIRGVWVLENILGTRPPEPPKNVPALTPDTQGTKTPREMLRAHTNSAACASCHQHIDPVGFVLENFDPVGRWRTEWPGTAATIDASGTLPDGTEIKNAIEFKAWLVDNIDLFSKCLAEKLMTYATGRVPNYTEKREIEKIVKENRKNGNGFRDLVLALIESETFRTE
;
A
#
# COMPACT_ATOMS: atom_id res chain seq x y z
N ALA A 1 25.88 27.42 15.23
CA ALA A 1 26.14 25.97 15.24
C ALA A 1 26.29 25.50 13.79
N GLN A 2 27.50 25.11 13.40
CA GLN A 2 27.89 24.85 12.01
C GLN A 2 27.14 23.65 11.43
N ARG A 3 26.39 23.89 10.34
CA ARG A 3 25.92 22.83 9.44
C ARG A 3 27.14 22.30 8.67
N GLY A 4 27.53 21.06 8.94
CA GLY A 4 28.58 20.37 8.18
C GLY A 4 28.13 20.18 6.73
N ARG A 5 28.61 21.05 5.83
CA ARG A 5 28.66 20.74 4.40
C ARG A 5 29.64 19.59 4.23
N LEU A 6 29.16 18.42 3.80
CA LEU A 6 30.03 17.39 3.26
C LEU A 6 30.66 17.96 1.99
N SER A 7 31.95 18.25 2.10
CA SER A 7 32.81 18.77 1.05
C SER A 7 32.82 17.80 -0.14
N ALA A 8 32.43 18.30 -1.31
CA ALA A 8 32.65 17.66 -2.60
C ALA A 8 34.15 17.58 -2.91
N THR A 9 34.83 16.60 -2.32
CA THR A 9 36.23 16.31 -2.60
C THR A 9 36.28 15.15 -3.59
N ARG A 10 36.80 15.40 -4.81
CA ARG A 10 37.03 14.34 -5.80
C ARG A 10 37.95 13.28 -5.17
N LEU A 11 37.44 12.06 -5.01
CA LEU A 11 38.21 10.90 -4.55
C LEU A 11 39.05 10.35 -5.72
N SER A 12 40.21 10.96 -6.00
CA SER A 12 41.15 10.38 -6.95
C SER A 12 41.82 9.10 -6.41
N GLU A 13 41.75 8.81 -5.11
CA GLU A 13 42.52 7.72 -4.47
C GLU A 13 41.69 6.82 -3.50
N ALA A 14 40.42 6.56 -3.79
CA ALA A 14 39.65 5.56 -3.05
C ALA A 14 39.74 4.17 -3.70
N ASP A 15 39.75 3.13 -2.85
CA ASP A 15 39.47 1.71 -3.13
C ASP A 15 38.52 1.54 -4.34
N PRO A 16 38.87 0.73 -5.36
CA PRO A 16 38.04 0.54 -6.55
C PRO A 16 36.58 0.21 -6.24
N SER A 17 36.33 -0.55 -5.17
CA SER A 17 34.96 -0.86 -4.71
C SER A 17 34.21 0.41 -4.30
N LYS A 18 34.85 1.32 -3.55
CA LYS A 18 34.27 2.60 -3.12
C LYS A 18 34.00 3.58 -4.28
N LYS A 19 34.77 3.49 -5.37
CA LYS A 19 34.48 4.27 -6.59
C LYS A 19 33.21 3.80 -7.29
N GLU A 20 32.99 2.49 -7.35
CA GLU A 20 31.79 1.91 -7.96
C GLU A 20 30.52 2.27 -7.17
N TYR A 21 30.53 2.12 -5.83
CA TYR A 21 29.40 2.54 -4.99
C TYR A 21 29.07 4.03 -5.16
N TRP A 22 30.09 4.90 -5.23
CA TRP A 22 29.88 6.32 -5.43
C TRP A 22 29.25 6.65 -6.80
N VAL A 23 29.67 5.96 -7.87
CA VAL A 23 29.07 6.15 -9.20
C VAL A 23 27.63 5.69 -9.20
N LEU A 24 27.34 4.49 -8.66
CA LEU A 24 25.97 3.97 -8.57
C LEU A 24 25.08 4.95 -7.81
N ARG A 25 25.47 5.36 -6.60
CA ARG A 25 24.69 6.30 -5.79
C ARG A 25 24.38 7.59 -6.55
N ARG A 26 25.41 8.20 -7.15
CA ARG A 26 25.27 9.46 -7.89
C ARG A 26 24.34 9.31 -9.08
N GLU A 27 24.47 8.23 -9.85
CA GLU A 27 23.60 7.99 -11.00
C GLU A 27 22.18 7.65 -10.58
N THR A 28 21.98 6.89 -9.50
CA THR A 28 20.66 6.66 -8.91
C THR A 28 20.02 7.98 -8.52
N GLU A 29 20.71 8.82 -7.73
CA GLU A 29 20.19 10.14 -7.33
C GLU A 29 19.83 11.03 -8.52
N ARG A 30 20.59 10.94 -9.63
CA ARG A 30 20.29 11.67 -10.87
C ARG A 30 19.06 11.13 -11.61
N LEU A 31 18.82 9.83 -11.53
CA LEU A 31 17.72 9.13 -12.23
C LEU A 31 16.46 8.99 -11.40
N LEU A 32 16.51 9.26 -10.08
CA LEU A 32 15.33 9.16 -9.23
C LEU A 32 14.23 10.10 -9.72
N PRO A 33 13.00 9.60 -9.91
CA PRO A 33 11.90 10.41 -10.39
C PRO A 33 11.50 11.48 -9.37
N THR A 34 11.13 12.66 -9.88
CA THR A 34 10.69 13.80 -9.06
C THR A 34 9.23 14.18 -9.26
N ASP A 35 8.55 13.53 -10.20
CA ASP A 35 7.13 13.78 -10.50
C ASP A 35 6.36 12.46 -10.58
N HIS A 36 5.10 12.49 -10.16
CA HIS A 36 4.18 11.35 -10.23
C HIS A 36 3.87 10.90 -11.67
N THR A 37 4.02 11.77 -12.66
CA THR A 37 3.85 11.42 -14.07
C THR A 37 5.08 10.76 -14.68
N ASP A 38 6.14 10.51 -13.90
CA ASP A 38 7.31 9.81 -14.41
C ASP A 38 6.94 8.35 -14.77
N PRO A 39 7.33 7.85 -15.97
CA PRO A 39 7.01 6.50 -16.39
C PRO A 39 7.45 5.40 -15.41
N MET A 40 8.56 5.60 -14.69
CA MET A 40 9.01 4.65 -13.67
C MET A 40 8.02 4.57 -12.50
N ILE A 41 7.52 5.72 -12.05
CA ILE A 41 6.52 5.79 -10.97
C ILE A 41 5.24 5.08 -11.41
N GLN A 42 4.70 5.46 -12.56
CA GLN A 42 3.45 4.89 -13.08
C GLN A 42 3.57 3.39 -13.30
N SER A 43 4.69 2.94 -13.87
CA SER A 43 4.96 1.53 -14.13
C SER A 43 5.14 0.72 -12.85
N PHE A 44 5.96 1.18 -11.90
CA PHE A 44 6.22 0.44 -10.67
C PHE A 44 5.00 0.40 -9.77
N VAL A 45 4.39 1.56 -9.50
CA VAL A 45 3.23 1.69 -8.61
C VAL A 45 2.02 0.96 -9.20
N GLY A 46 1.80 1.09 -10.52
CA GLY A 46 0.77 0.40 -11.29
C GLY A 46 0.78 -1.12 -11.11
N GLN A 47 1.97 -1.71 -11.22
CA GLN A 47 2.18 -3.16 -11.08
C GLN A 47 2.21 -3.62 -9.63
N TRP A 48 2.85 -2.85 -8.72
CA TRP A 48 2.97 -3.26 -7.33
C TRP A 48 1.62 -3.23 -6.60
N LEU A 49 0.82 -2.19 -6.82
CA LEU A 49 -0.43 -1.98 -6.09
C LEU A 49 -1.67 -2.37 -6.91
N ASP A 50 -1.47 -3.01 -8.06
CA ASP A 50 -2.51 -3.43 -9.01
C ASP A 50 -3.36 -2.28 -9.57
N THR A 51 -2.90 -1.04 -9.49
CA THR A 51 -3.67 0.14 -9.92
C THR A 51 -3.78 0.29 -11.43
N ASP A 52 -3.03 -0.50 -12.21
CA ASP A 52 -3.21 -0.58 -13.67
C ASP A 52 -4.51 -1.29 -14.07
N SER A 53 -5.09 -2.09 -13.18
CA SER A 53 -6.35 -2.78 -13.42
C SER A 53 -7.59 -1.89 -13.24
N LEU A 54 -7.44 -0.68 -12.69
CA LEU A 54 -8.57 0.15 -12.23
C LEU A 54 -9.57 0.50 -13.32
N HIS A 55 -9.11 0.85 -14.53
CA HIS A 55 -10.00 1.16 -15.65
C HIS A 55 -10.77 -0.06 -16.17
N GLY A 56 -10.37 -1.28 -15.79
CA GLY A 56 -11.11 -2.51 -16.05
C GLY A 56 -12.21 -2.80 -15.02
N ILE A 57 -12.22 -2.08 -13.90
CA ILE A 57 -13.23 -2.21 -12.84
C ILE A 57 -14.31 -1.17 -13.12
N MET A 58 -15.57 -1.59 -13.14
CA MET A 58 -16.72 -0.70 -13.33
C MET A 58 -17.49 -0.55 -12.02
N PRO A 59 -17.24 0.50 -11.23
CA PRO A 59 -18.03 0.79 -10.04
C PRO A 59 -19.51 0.93 -10.36
N ASP A 60 -20.36 0.35 -9.51
CA ASP A 60 -21.80 0.51 -9.60
C ASP A 60 -22.18 2.01 -9.61
N PRO A 61 -23.11 2.45 -10.49
CA PRO A 61 -23.52 3.85 -10.58
C PRO A 61 -23.93 4.50 -9.25
N LYS A 62 -24.40 3.71 -8.27
CA LYS A 62 -24.72 4.19 -6.91
C LYS A 62 -23.53 4.88 -6.22
N PHE A 63 -22.30 4.51 -6.60
CA PHE A 63 -21.10 5.11 -6.05
C PHE A 63 -20.82 6.48 -6.66
N ASN A 64 -21.39 6.86 -7.81
CA ASN A 64 -21.03 8.10 -8.50
C ASN A 64 -19.49 8.25 -8.63
N PHE A 65 -18.86 7.17 -9.09
CA PHE A 65 -17.41 7.02 -9.22
C PHE A 65 -17.11 6.71 -10.69
N ASP A 66 -16.82 7.77 -11.43
CA ASP A 66 -16.58 7.76 -12.87
C ASP A 66 -15.10 7.58 -13.22
N GLU A 67 -14.77 7.56 -14.52
CA GLU A 67 -13.37 7.48 -15.00
C GLU A 67 -12.48 8.59 -14.42
N THR A 68 -13.00 9.81 -14.27
CA THR A 68 -12.25 10.90 -13.62
C THR A 68 -11.93 10.60 -12.16
N SER A 69 -12.85 9.92 -11.45
CA SER A 69 -12.63 9.49 -10.06
C SER A 69 -11.57 8.38 -9.99
N ILE A 70 -11.55 7.46 -10.97
CA ILE A 70 -10.51 6.44 -11.13
C ILE A 70 -9.13 7.10 -11.36
N ASP A 71 -9.05 8.05 -12.31
CA ASP A 71 -7.80 8.75 -12.61
C ASP A 71 -7.28 9.51 -11.39
N ILE A 72 -8.16 10.23 -10.68
CA ILE A 72 -7.77 10.92 -9.45
C ILE A 72 -7.21 9.91 -8.47
N ALA A 73 -7.93 8.82 -8.16
CA ALA A 73 -7.49 7.81 -7.21
C ALA A 73 -6.10 7.24 -7.58
N LYS A 74 -5.85 6.95 -8.86
CA LYS A 74 -4.53 6.50 -9.35
C LYS A 74 -3.46 7.57 -9.10
N TYR A 75 -3.73 8.82 -9.44
CA TYR A 75 -2.80 9.93 -9.19
C TYR A 75 -2.56 10.23 -7.71
N GLU A 76 -3.55 9.97 -6.83
CA GLU A 76 -3.34 10.05 -5.37
C GLU A 76 -2.20 9.11 -4.94
N THR A 77 -2.24 7.87 -5.41
CA THR A 77 -1.26 6.82 -5.08
C THR A 77 0.12 7.13 -5.67
N GLU A 78 0.19 7.52 -6.94
CA GLU A 78 1.45 7.86 -7.62
C GLU A 78 2.12 9.08 -6.98
N ALA A 79 1.35 10.15 -6.71
CA ALA A 79 1.89 11.35 -6.07
C ALA A 79 2.30 11.11 -4.62
N PHE A 80 1.55 10.28 -3.89
CA PHE A 80 1.93 9.85 -2.55
C PHE A 80 3.27 9.09 -2.56
N PHE A 81 3.46 8.14 -3.47
CA PHE A 81 4.71 7.41 -3.59
C PHE A 81 5.88 8.34 -3.97
N THR A 82 5.67 9.26 -4.92
CA THR A 82 6.69 10.25 -5.30
C THR A 82 7.08 11.15 -4.14
N GLU A 83 6.14 11.61 -3.30
CA GLU A 83 6.46 12.38 -2.09
C GLU A 83 7.31 11.56 -1.12
N MET A 84 6.92 10.31 -0.85
CA MET A 84 7.68 9.40 0.03
C MET A 84 9.14 9.29 -0.43
N LEU A 85 9.35 9.16 -1.74
CA LEU A 85 10.66 9.01 -2.34
C LEU A 85 11.47 10.31 -2.33
N THR A 86 10.88 11.39 -2.81
CA THR A 86 11.58 12.67 -2.99
C THR A 86 11.96 13.33 -1.67
N GLN A 87 11.06 13.25 -0.68
CA GLN A 87 11.27 13.80 0.66
C GLN A 87 12.00 12.84 1.60
N ASN A 88 12.29 11.61 1.16
CA ASN A 88 12.91 10.56 1.98
C ASN A 88 12.14 10.33 3.29
N LEU A 89 10.81 10.22 3.18
CA LEU A 89 9.94 10.07 4.35
C LEU A 89 10.14 8.69 5.00
N PRO A 90 9.88 8.59 6.32
CA PRO A 90 10.06 7.32 7.02
C PRO A 90 9.08 6.27 6.50
N MET A 91 9.50 5.00 6.44
CA MET A 91 8.67 3.90 5.91
C MET A 91 7.30 3.79 6.60
N THR A 92 7.22 4.19 7.88
CA THR A 92 5.96 4.24 8.64
C THR A 92 4.90 5.13 8.00
N ASP A 93 5.31 6.16 7.24
CA ASP A 93 4.37 7.08 6.59
C ASP A 93 3.67 6.43 5.40
N PHE A 94 4.19 5.32 4.82
CA PHE A 94 3.39 4.51 3.88
C PHE A 94 2.12 3.94 4.53
N ILE A 95 2.15 3.74 5.86
CA ILE A 95 1.06 3.13 6.61
C ILE A 95 0.22 4.20 7.29
N ASP A 96 0.80 5.10 8.07
CA ASP A 96 0.05 6.11 8.84
C ASP A 96 0.65 7.52 8.73
N PRO A 97 0.54 8.16 7.56
CA PRO A 97 1.06 9.51 7.31
C PRO A 97 0.16 10.60 7.92
N ASP A 98 0.73 11.80 8.09
CA ASP A 98 -0.01 13.04 8.38
C ASP A 98 -0.42 13.81 7.10
N PHE A 99 -0.36 13.14 5.95
CA PHE A 99 -0.71 13.74 4.67
C PHE A 99 -1.32 12.73 3.69
N THR A 100 -1.94 13.27 2.64
CA THR A 100 -2.37 12.55 1.46
C THR A 100 -2.24 13.46 0.24
N PHE A 101 -2.35 12.92 -0.96
CA PHE A 101 -2.50 13.68 -2.20
C PHE A 101 -3.90 13.45 -2.73
N SER A 102 -4.61 14.54 -3.05
CA SER A 102 -5.93 14.43 -3.66
C SER A 102 -6.40 15.77 -4.22
N SER A 103 -7.52 15.73 -4.94
CA SER A 103 -8.31 16.92 -5.24
C SER A 103 -9.33 17.18 -4.13
N ILE A 104 -9.55 18.46 -3.79
CA ILE A 104 -10.49 18.84 -2.71
C ILE A 104 -11.89 18.27 -2.97
N GLY A 105 -12.34 18.30 -4.23
CA GLY A 105 -13.65 17.77 -4.60
C GLY A 105 -13.77 16.27 -4.38
N PHE A 106 -12.72 15.50 -4.66
CA PHE A 106 -12.71 14.06 -4.45
C PHE A 106 -12.71 13.73 -2.97
N VAL A 107 -11.84 14.33 -2.17
CA VAL A 107 -11.80 14.13 -0.70
C VAL A 107 -13.15 14.37 -0.05
N MET A 108 -13.80 15.50 -0.38
CA MET A 108 -15.10 15.85 0.22
C MET A 108 -16.19 14.84 -0.14
N ARG A 109 -16.20 14.30 -1.36
CA ARG A 109 -17.21 13.34 -1.81
C ARG A 109 -16.92 11.90 -1.38
N ASN A 110 -15.65 11.50 -1.37
CA ASN A 110 -15.26 10.11 -1.19
C ASN A 110 -14.79 9.79 0.24
N TYR A 111 -13.93 10.64 0.79
CA TYR A 111 -13.41 10.47 2.15
C TYR A 111 -14.24 11.21 3.21
N GLY A 112 -15.17 12.07 2.79
CA GLY A 112 -16.16 12.69 3.68
C GLY A 112 -15.56 13.68 4.69
N PHE A 113 -14.38 14.25 4.43
CA PHE A 113 -13.81 15.32 5.25
C PHE A 113 -13.53 16.58 4.42
N THR A 114 -13.48 17.73 5.10
CA THR A 114 -13.11 19.01 4.49
C THR A 114 -11.70 19.39 4.92
N PRO A 115 -10.72 19.41 3.99
CA PRO A 115 -9.35 19.82 4.30
C PRO A 115 -9.29 21.23 4.88
N GLN A 116 -8.37 21.47 5.81
CA GLN A 116 -8.16 22.77 6.48
C GLN A 116 -8.05 23.92 5.47
N GLN A 117 -7.30 23.70 4.40
CA GLN A 117 -7.07 24.69 3.33
C GLN A 117 -8.36 25.12 2.60
N ALA A 118 -9.42 24.31 2.65
CA ALA A 118 -10.72 24.55 2.01
C ALA A 118 -11.77 25.13 2.97
N LYS A 119 -11.54 25.09 4.30
CA LYS A 119 -12.52 25.55 5.30
C LYS A 119 -12.86 27.02 5.10
N GLY A 120 -14.16 27.34 4.98
CA GLY A 120 -14.67 28.70 4.83
C GLY A 120 -14.40 29.37 3.48
N LYS A 121 -13.83 28.66 2.49
CA LYS A 121 -13.50 29.23 1.18
C LYS A 121 -14.47 28.80 0.08
N LYS A 122 -14.86 29.73 -0.80
CA LYS A 122 -15.52 29.40 -2.08
C LYS A 122 -14.46 29.04 -3.11
N LEU A 123 -14.32 27.75 -3.39
CA LEU A 123 -13.35 27.24 -4.37
C LEU A 123 -13.96 27.15 -5.77
N SER A 124 -13.19 27.55 -6.79
CA SER A 124 -13.55 27.34 -8.20
C SER A 124 -13.54 25.85 -8.56
N THR A 125 -14.20 25.49 -9.67
CA THR A 125 -14.20 24.11 -10.17
C THR A 125 -12.78 23.61 -10.48
N ALA A 126 -11.92 24.45 -11.06
CA ALA A 126 -10.53 24.12 -11.32
C ALA A 126 -9.76 23.83 -10.02
N ALA A 127 -9.91 24.67 -9.00
CA ALA A 127 -9.27 24.46 -7.70
C ALA A 127 -9.76 23.19 -7.01
N LYS A 128 -11.02 22.80 -7.19
CA LYS A 128 -11.58 21.55 -6.63
C LYS A 128 -11.04 20.29 -7.31
N ARG A 129 -10.59 20.38 -8.56
CA ARG A 129 -10.08 19.25 -9.36
C ARG A 129 -8.55 19.12 -9.30
N LYS A 130 -7.84 20.17 -8.93
CA LYS A 130 -6.38 20.17 -8.83
C LYS A 130 -5.92 19.18 -7.76
N LEU A 131 -5.02 18.26 -8.14
CA LEU A 131 -4.29 17.40 -7.22
C LEU A 131 -3.34 18.24 -6.37
N GLN A 132 -3.33 17.99 -5.06
CA GLN A 132 -2.45 18.70 -4.13
C GLN A 132 -2.22 17.89 -2.86
N ARG A 133 -1.12 18.21 -2.15
CA ARG A 133 -0.83 17.69 -0.82
C ARG A 133 -1.84 18.26 0.20
N LEU A 134 -2.48 17.38 0.95
CA LEU A 134 -3.47 17.70 1.97
C LEU A 134 -3.00 17.12 3.30
N GLU A 135 -3.12 17.91 4.37
CA GLU A 135 -2.84 17.46 5.73
C GLU A 135 -4.00 16.62 6.26
N ILE A 136 -3.66 15.54 6.96
CA ILE A 136 -4.59 14.66 7.68
C ILE A 136 -3.99 14.33 9.05
N ALA A 137 -4.82 13.90 10.00
CA ALA A 137 -4.32 13.44 11.29
C ALA A 137 -3.84 11.99 11.19
N ARG A 138 -2.71 11.69 11.85
CA ARG A 138 -2.25 10.31 12.13
C ARG A 138 -3.24 9.58 13.03
N GLY A 139 -3.22 8.24 12.99
CA GLY A 139 -4.15 7.38 13.70
C GLY A 139 -5.58 7.42 13.14
N GLY A 140 -5.77 8.03 11.97
CA GLY A 140 -7.04 8.06 11.27
C GLY A 140 -7.27 6.84 10.40
N ARG A 141 -8.53 6.64 9.99
CA ARG A 141 -8.90 5.61 9.00
C ARG A 141 -8.35 5.90 7.60
N TYR A 142 -8.28 7.16 7.21
CA TYR A 142 -7.73 7.57 5.91
C TYR A 142 -6.23 7.83 6.01
N GLY A 143 -5.56 7.92 4.85
CA GLY A 143 -4.12 8.08 4.77
C GLY A 143 -3.37 6.75 4.78
N GLY A 144 -2.20 6.78 4.15
CA GLY A 144 -1.40 5.59 3.88
C GLY A 144 -2.04 4.71 2.80
N LEU A 145 -1.36 3.64 2.42
CA LEU A 145 -1.79 2.76 1.34
C LEU A 145 -3.16 2.14 1.63
N LEU A 146 -3.39 1.64 2.84
CA LEU A 146 -4.61 0.91 3.21
C LEU A 146 -5.89 1.76 3.16
N GLY A 147 -5.77 3.09 3.18
CA GLY A 147 -6.89 4.02 3.14
C GLY A 147 -7.13 4.69 1.79
N GLN A 148 -6.36 4.35 0.74
CA GLN A 148 -6.46 4.98 -0.58
C GLN A 148 -7.55 4.34 -1.45
N SER A 149 -8.31 5.18 -2.15
CA SER A 149 -9.41 4.76 -3.04
C SER A 149 -8.95 3.83 -4.15
N ALA A 150 -7.75 4.04 -4.71
CA ALA A 150 -7.19 3.17 -5.76
C ALA A 150 -7.04 1.72 -5.25
N ILE A 151 -6.45 1.53 -4.08
CA ILE A 151 -6.24 0.21 -3.49
C ILE A 151 -7.58 -0.45 -3.13
N LEU A 152 -8.51 0.32 -2.56
CA LEU A 152 -9.82 -0.18 -2.14
C LEU A 152 -10.70 -0.57 -3.33
N THR A 153 -10.51 0.10 -4.47
CA THR A 153 -11.14 -0.21 -5.77
C THR A 153 -10.50 -1.41 -6.44
N ALA A 154 -9.16 -1.46 -6.51
CA ALA A 154 -8.41 -2.57 -7.12
C ALA A 154 -8.69 -3.93 -6.46
N THR A 155 -9.11 -3.90 -5.19
CA THR A 155 -9.45 -5.09 -4.40
C THR A 155 -10.96 -5.36 -4.29
N ALA A 156 -11.76 -4.77 -5.17
CA ALA A 156 -13.20 -4.96 -5.28
C ALA A 156 -13.62 -5.47 -6.67
N ASN A 157 -14.89 -5.83 -6.87
CA ASN A 157 -15.43 -6.18 -8.19
C ASN A 157 -16.24 -5.04 -8.85
N GLY A 158 -16.21 -3.84 -8.26
CA GLY A 158 -17.01 -2.68 -8.67
C GLY A 158 -18.40 -2.58 -8.01
N VAL A 159 -18.99 -3.69 -7.55
CA VAL A 159 -20.32 -3.70 -6.91
C VAL A 159 -20.22 -3.89 -5.40
N ASP A 160 -19.40 -4.87 -5.00
CA ASP A 160 -19.22 -5.37 -3.65
C ASP A 160 -17.73 -5.46 -3.30
N THR A 161 -17.46 -5.42 -1.99
CA THR A 161 -16.12 -5.67 -1.45
C THR A 161 -15.81 -7.16 -1.51
N GLN A 162 -14.53 -7.51 -1.61
CA GLN A 162 -14.06 -8.90 -1.65
C GLN A 162 -13.06 -9.14 -0.52
N PRO A 163 -13.50 -9.56 0.69
CA PRO A 163 -12.62 -9.72 1.85
C PRO A 163 -11.42 -10.63 1.58
N VAL A 164 -11.64 -11.75 0.86
CA VAL A 164 -10.56 -12.68 0.50
C VAL A 164 -9.53 -12.01 -0.41
N ILE A 165 -9.98 -11.31 -1.45
CA ILE A 165 -9.08 -10.60 -2.39
C ILE A 165 -8.31 -9.49 -1.68
N ARG A 166 -8.98 -8.71 -0.81
CA ARG A 166 -8.34 -7.71 0.04
C ARG A 166 -7.27 -8.33 0.94
N GLY A 167 -7.58 -9.46 1.56
CA GLY A 167 -6.64 -10.15 2.44
C GLY A 167 -5.42 -10.68 1.69
N VAL A 168 -5.62 -11.30 0.52
CA VAL A 168 -4.55 -11.74 -0.37
C VAL A 168 -3.67 -10.55 -0.79
N TRP A 169 -4.28 -9.44 -1.18
CA TRP A 169 -3.57 -8.22 -1.58
C TRP A 169 -2.71 -7.67 -0.43
N VAL A 170 -3.25 -7.60 0.79
CA VAL A 170 -2.48 -7.16 1.98
C VAL A 170 -1.31 -8.12 2.25
N LEU A 171 -1.55 -9.43 2.22
CA LEU A 171 -0.50 -10.42 2.42
C LEU A 171 0.61 -10.31 1.36
N GLU A 172 0.25 -10.08 0.11
CA GLU A 172 1.20 -10.04 -1.01
C GLU A 172 1.95 -8.71 -1.14
N ASN A 173 1.26 -7.58 -0.96
CA ASN A 173 1.78 -6.24 -1.27
C ASN A 173 2.18 -5.42 -0.03
N ILE A 174 1.75 -5.84 1.16
CA ILE A 174 2.11 -5.18 2.43
C ILE A 174 2.96 -6.09 3.32
N LEU A 175 2.63 -7.37 3.46
CA LEU A 175 3.32 -8.27 4.40
C LEU A 175 4.40 -9.15 3.76
N GLY A 176 4.40 -9.31 2.43
CA GLY A 176 5.35 -10.15 1.71
C GLY A 176 5.18 -11.66 1.95
N THR A 177 3.98 -12.08 2.37
CA THR A 177 3.63 -13.47 2.70
C THR A 177 2.48 -13.96 1.84
N ARG A 178 2.63 -13.83 0.51
CA ARG A 178 1.60 -14.24 -0.46
C ARG A 178 1.10 -15.66 -0.16
N PRO A 179 -0.22 -15.88 -0.01
CA PRO A 179 -0.75 -17.21 0.21
C PRO A 179 -0.55 -18.09 -1.04
N PRO A 180 -0.46 -19.43 -0.87
CA PRO A 180 -0.35 -20.34 -2.01
C PRO A 180 -1.60 -20.25 -2.90
N GLU A 181 -1.43 -20.56 -4.18
CA GLU A 181 -2.58 -20.65 -5.09
C GLU A 181 -3.60 -21.69 -4.58
N PRO A 182 -4.91 -21.44 -4.77
CA PRO A 182 -5.93 -22.38 -4.37
C PRO A 182 -5.72 -23.74 -5.07
N PRO A 183 -5.87 -24.88 -4.37
CA PRO A 183 -5.66 -26.18 -5.00
C PRO A 183 -6.65 -26.41 -6.15
N LYS A 184 -6.16 -26.88 -7.31
CA LYS A 184 -6.98 -27.12 -8.52
C LYS A 184 -8.15 -28.10 -8.32
N ASN A 185 -8.04 -28.97 -7.31
CA ASN A 185 -8.97 -30.08 -7.05
C ASN A 185 -9.88 -29.84 -5.85
N VAL A 186 -10.02 -28.60 -5.35
CA VAL A 186 -11.09 -28.32 -4.38
C VAL A 186 -12.40 -28.40 -5.17
N PRO A 187 -13.32 -29.34 -4.85
CA PRO A 187 -14.66 -29.33 -5.45
C PRO A 187 -15.24 -27.94 -5.25
N ALA A 188 -16.10 -27.46 -6.15
CA ALA A 188 -16.88 -26.26 -5.85
C ALA A 188 -17.67 -26.54 -4.57
N LEU A 189 -17.13 -26.12 -3.43
CA LEU A 189 -17.84 -26.11 -2.18
C LEU A 189 -18.90 -25.06 -2.43
N THR A 190 -20.12 -25.51 -2.70
CA THR A 190 -21.31 -24.73 -2.41
C THR A 190 -21.61 -25.01 -0.94
N PRO A 191 -20.94 -24.34 0.03
CA PRO A 191 -21.42 -24.41 1.39
C PRO A 191 -22.88 -24.00 1.36
N ASP A 192 -23.70 -24.61 2.21
CA ASP A 192 -25.07 -24.14 2.39
C ASP A 192 -25.02 -22.74 3.00
N THR A 193 -25.02 -21.72 2.15
CA THR A 193 -25.02 -20.31 2.54
C THR A 193 -26.43 -19.81 2.82
N GLN A 194 -27.45 -20.68 2.75
CA GLN A 194 -28.82 -20.30 3.05
C GLN A 194 -28.90 -19.77 4.49
N GLY A 195 -29.40 -18.54 4.63
CA GLY A 195 -29.52 -17.86 5.92
C GLY A 195 -28.29 -17.07 6.39
N THR A 196 -27.17 -17.12 5.66
CA THR A 196 -26.04 -16.19 5.92
C THR A 196 -26.42 -14.78 5.49
N LYS A 197 -26.16 -13.80 6.37
CA LYS A 197 -26.53 -12.39 6.22
C LYS A 197 -25.32 -11.50 5.95
N THR A 198 -24.12 -11.99 6.23
CA THR A 198 -22.87 -11.21 6.06
C THR A 198 -21.78 -12.03 5.35
N PRO A 199 -20.83 -11.38 4.66
CA PRO A 199 -19.66 -12.07 4.10
C PRO A 199 -18.86 -12.87 5.12
N ARG A 200 -18.82 -12.45 6.39
CA ARG A 200 -18.15 -13.18 7.48
C ARG A 200 -18.83 -14.51 7.79
N GLU A 201 -20.16 -14.54 7.82
CA GLU A 201 -20.92 -15.78 8.02
C GLU A 201 -20.76 -16.72 6.83
N MET A 202 -20.79 -16.18 5.61
CA MET A 202 -20.57 -16.94 4.38
C MET A 202 -19.17 -17.57 4.35
N LEU A 203 -18.13 -16.81 4.67
CA LEU A 203 -16.75 -17.30 4.73
C LEU A 203 -16.55 -18.33 5.85
N ARG A 204 -17.19 -18.16 7.01
CA ARG A 204 -17.16 -19.16 8.07
C ARG A 204 -17.79 -20.49 7.64
N ALA A 205 -18.91 -20.44 6.91
CA ALA A 205 -19.53 -21.64 6.35
C ALA A 205 -18.62 -22.31 5.31
N HIS A 206 -17.94 -21.51 4.48
CA HIS A 206 -16.98 -22.00 3.48
C HIS A 206 -15.75 -22.66 4.11
N THR A 207 -15.21 -22.07 5.17
CA THR A 207 -13.94 -22.49 5.81
C THR A 207 -14.11 -23.58 6.87
N ASN A 208 -15.29 -24.23 6.95
CA ASN A 208 -15.54 -25.32 7.89
C ASN A 208 -14.70 -26.58 7.61
N SER A 209 -14.10 -26.69 6.41
CA SER A 209 -13.14 -27.76 6.11
C SER A 209 -11.73 -27.39 6.56
N ALA A 210 -10.98 -28.35 7.12
CA ALA A 210 -9.60 -28.13 7.56
C ALA A 210 -8.68 -27.69 6.42
N ALA A 211 -8.94 -28.14 5.19
CA ALA A 211 -8.18 -27.76 4.00
C ALA A 211 -8.32 -26.25 3.71
N CYS A 212 -9.54 -25.72 3.72
CA CYS A 212 -9.79 -24.29 3.47
C CYS A 212 -9.32 -23.42 4.65
N ALA A 213 -9.57 -23.86 5.88
CA ALA A 213 -9.19 -23.12 7.09
C ALA A 213 -7.67 -22.85 7.17
N SER A 214 -6.85 -23.77 6.68
CA SER A 214 -5.38 -23.68 6.75
C SER A 214 -4.80 -22.38 6.14
N CYS A 215 -5.39 -21.93 5.02
CA CYS A 215 -4.99 -20.70 4.35
C CYS A 215 -5.84 -19.52 4.84
N HIS A 216 -7.14 -19.70 5.00
CA HIS A 216 -8.07 -18.62 5.38
C HIS A 216 -7.81 -18.04 6.76
N GLN A 217 -7.27 -18.81 7.72
CA GLN A 217 -6.87 -18.29 9.02
C GLN A 217 -5.85 -17.13 8.93
N HIS A 218 -5.11 -17.02 7.83
CA HIS A 218 -4.16 -15.94 7.58
C HIS A 218 -4.74 -14.84 6.67
N ILE A 219 -5.64 -15.21 5.76
CA ILE A 219 -6.22 -14.30 4.74
C ILE A 219 -7.37 -13.48 5.33
N ASP A 220 -8.33 -14.16 5.95
CA ASP A 220 -9.59 -13.57 6.36
C ASP A 220 -9.39 -12.44 7.38
N PRO A 221 -8.55 -12.58 8.43
CA PRO A 221 -8.37 -11.51 9.41
C PRO A 221 -7.95 -10.19 8.77
N VAL A 222 -6.92 -10.19 7.92
CA VAL A 222 -6.40 -8.99 7.24
C VAL A 222 -7.29 -8.50 6.10
N GLY A 223 -8.12 -9.38 5.54
CA GLY A 223 -9.17 -8.99 4.58
C GLY A 223 -10.30 -8.23 5.26
N PHE A 224 -10.78 -8.74 6.39
CA PHE A 224 -11.91 -8.16 7.11
C PHE A 224 -11.62 -6.80 7.75
N VAL A 225 -10.37 -6.51 8.15
CA VAL A 225 -10.05 -5.19 8.74
C VAL A 225 -10.35 -4.03 7.80
N LEU A 226 -10.37 -4.25 6.49
CA LEU A 226 -10.68 -3.24 5.49
C LEU A 226 -12.17 -3.16 5.12
N GLU A 227 -13.03 -4.00 5.67
CA GLU A 227 -14.43 -4.07 5.23
C GLU A 227 -15.30 -2.88 5.64
N ASN A 228 -14.82 -2.04 6.57
CA ASN A 228 -15.43 -0.74 6.79
C ASN A 228 -15.23 0.23 5.62
N PHE A 229 -14.34 -0.07 4.67
CA PHE A 229 -14.27 0.65 3.41
C PHE A 229 -15.16 -0.04 2.37
N ASP A 230 -16.03 0.73 1.73
CA ASP A 230 -16.81 0.28 0.58
C ASP A 230 -15.89 0.05 -0.66
N PRO A 231 -16.44 -0.41 -1.79
CA PRO A 231 -15.66 -0.69 -3.00
C PRO A 231 -14.85 0.48 -3.56
N VAL A 232 -15.21 1.74 -3.27
CA VAL A 232 -14.48 2.92 -3.78
C VAL A 232 -13.74 3.66 -2.67
N GLY A 233 -13.69 3.11 -1.47
CA GLY A 233 -12.94 3.61 -0.33
C GLY A 233 -13.68 4.58 0.59
N ARG A 234 -15.02 4.63 0.53
CA ARG A 234 -15.83 5.37 1.51
C ARG A 234 -16.01 4.56 2.77
N TRP A 235 -16.16 5.24 3.90
CA TRP A 235 -16.39 4.55 5.17
C TRP A 235 -17.85 4.18 5.36
N ARG A 236 -18.10 2.95 5.83
CA ARG A 236 -19.41 2.41 6.20
C ARG A 236 -19.33 1.62 7.51
N THR A 237 -20.45 1.55 8.21
CA THR A 237 -20.60 0.80 9.48
C THR A 237 -21.52 -0.41 9.36
N GLU A 238 -22.30 -0.49 8.28
CA GLU A 238 -23.30 -1.53 8.03
C GLU A 238 -23.12 -2.14 6.64
N TRP A 239 -23.58 -3.38 6.46
CA TRP A 239 -23.59 -4.05 5.16
C TRP A 239 -24.71 -3.48 4.26
N PRO A 240 -24.42 -3.16 2.99
CA PRO A 240 -25.42 -2.63 2.06
C PRO A 240 -26.69 -3.47 2.03
N GLY A 241 -27.86 -2.82 2.14
CA GLY A 241 -29.15 -3.51 2.08
C GLY A 241 -29.51 -4.34 3.32
N THR A 242 -28.76 -4.21 4.42
CA THR A 242 -29.03 -4.92 5.68
C THR A 242 -28.91 -3.97 6.88
N ALA A 243 -29.37 -4.41 8.07
CA ALA A 243 -29.09 -3.73 9.34
C ALA A 243 -27.89 -4.34 10.09
N ALA A 244 -27.12 -5.22 9.44
CA ALA A 244 -26.00 -5.91 10.07
C ALA A 244 -24.78 -4.99 10.13
N THR A 245 -24.25 -4.80 11.34
CA THR A 245 -23.00 -4.05 11.56
C THR A 245 -21.81 -4.80 10.99
N ILE A 246 -20.85 -4.06 10.44
CA ILE A 246 -19.59 -4.62 9.95
C ILE A 246 -18.71 -4.95 11.15
N ASP A 247 -18.40 -6.23 11.30
CA ASP A 247 -17.34 -6.71 12.17
C ASP A 247 -16.04 -6.76 11.35
N ALA A 248 -15.14 -5.80 11.61
CA ALA A 248 -13.82 -5.70 11.00
C ALA A 248 -12.71 -6.26 11.91
N SER A 249 -13.06 -6.95 13.00
CA SER A 249 -12.07 -7.52 13.91
C SER A 249 -11.40 -8.77 13.31
N GLY A 250 -10.21 -9.07 13.81
CA GLY A 250 -9.45 -10.25 13.42
C GLY A 250 -8.31 -10.53 14.38
N THR A 251 -7.73 -11.73 14.24
CA THR A 251 -6.52 -12.14 14.97
C THR A 251 -5.41 -12.35 13.95
N LEU A 252 -4.30 -11.66 14.14
CA LEU A 252 -3.12 -11.77 13.28
C LEU A 252 -2.36 -13.09 13.55
N PRO A 253 -1.47 -13.52 12.63
CA PRO A 253 -0.74 -14.78 12.78
C PRO A 253 0.15 -14.87 14.03
N ASP A 254 0.55 -13.74 14.59
CA ASP A 254 1.31 -13.65 15.84
C ASP A 254 0.42 -13.71 17.10
N GLY A 255 -0.90 -13.83 16.93
CA GLY A 255 -1.89 -13.85 18.00
C GLY A 255 -2.43 -12.48 18.39
N THR A 256 -1.95 -11.39 17.78
CA THR A 256 -2.44 -10.04 18.09
C THR A 256 -3.90 -9.88 17.66
N GLU A 257 -4.77 -9.48 18.59
CA GLU A 257 -6.15 -9.11 18.29
C GLU A 257 -6.22 -7.65 17.81
N ILE A 258 -6.93 -7.43 16.70
CA ILE A 258 -7.19 -6.12 16.11
C ILE A 258 -8.68 -5.94 15.88
N LYS A 259 -9.21 -4.75 16.12
CA LYS A 259 -10.65 -4.48 16.00
C LYS A 259 -11.07 -3.87 14.67
N ASN A 260 -10.15 -3.21 13.98
CA ASN A 260 -10.42 -2.43 12.76
C ASN A 260 -9.12 -2.03 12.05
N ALA A 261 -9.26 -1.40 10.88
CA ALA A 261 -8.14 -0.88 10.08
C ALA A 261 -7.19 0.06 10.84
N ILE A 262 -7.67 0.84 11.82
CA ILE A 262 -6.83 1.79 12.56
C ILE A 262 -5.85 1.03 13.47
N GLU A 263 -6.34 0.03 14.21
CA GLU A 263 -5.48 -0.82 15.04
C GLU A 263 -4.52 -1.66 14.18
N PHE A 264 -4.95 -2.09 12.98
CA PHE A 264 -4.06 -2.78 12.04
C PHE A 264 -2.94 -1.87 11.51
N LYS A 265 -3.25 -0.62 11.16
CA LYS A 265 -2.24 0.39 10.79
C LYS A 265 -1.23 0.59 11.92
N ALA A 266 -1.69 0.70 13.18
CA ALA A 266 -0.81 0.84 14.33
C ALA A 266 0.12 -0.38 14.48
N TRP A 267 -0.42 -1.60 14.39
CA TRP A 267 0.39 -2.82 14.43
C TRP A 267 1.42 -2.89 13.28
N LEU A 268 1.05 -2.47 12.07
CA LEU A 268 1.98 -2.40 10.93
C LEU A 268 3.10 -1.37 11.15
N VAL A 269 2.81 -0.23 11.80
CA VAL A 269 3.82 0.76 12.18
C VAL A 269 4.81 0.18 13.18
N ASP A 270 4.34 -0.57 14.17
CA ASP A 270 5.21 -1.26 15.15
C ASP A 270 6.08 -2.35 14.48
N ASN A 271 5.51 -3.01 13.45
CA ASN A 271 6.13 -4.09 12.69
C ASN A 271 6.61 -3.65 11.29
N ILE A 272 7.05 -2.40 11.14
CA ILE A 272 7.33 -1.78 9.84
C ILE A 272 8.39 -2.49 8.99
N ASP A 273 9.23 -3.33 9.60
CA ASP A 273 10.21 -4.15 8.88
C ASP A 273 9.54 -5.17 7.95
N LEU A 274 8.33 -5.66 8.27
CA LEU A 274 7.56 -6.55 7.40
C LEU A 274 7.22 -5.84 6.08
N PHE A 275 6.67 -4.63 6.18
CA PHE A 275 6.36 -3.79 5.03
C PHE A 275 7.61 -3.35 4.27
N SER A 276 8.64 -2.92 4.99
CA SER A 276 9.88 -2.43 4.37
C SER A 276 10.58 -3.53 3.60
N LYS A 277 10.58 -4.76 4.12
CA LYS A 277 11.10 -5.94 3.41
C LYS A 277 10.24 -6.28 2.20
N CYS A 278 8.91 -6.29 2.33
CA CYS A 278 8.01 -6.56 1.21
C CYS A 278 8.26 -5.58 0.05
N LEU A 279 8.26 -4.27 0.34
CA LEU A 279 8.52 -3.24 -0.66
C LEU A 279 9.94 -3.35 -1.24
N ALA A 280 10.96 -3.62 -0.42
CA ALA A 280 12.32 -3.82 -0.91
C ALA A 280 12.44 -5.00 -1.88
N GLU A 281 11.78 -6.13 -1.60
CA GLU A 281 11.74 -7.29 -2.51
C GLU A 281 11.03 -6.95 -3.83
N LYS A 282 9.94 -6.17 -3.78
CA LYS A 282 9.20 -5.71 -4.97
C LYS A 282 10.04 -4.75 -5.82
N LEU A 283 10.75 -3.81 -5.19
CA LEU A 283 11.69 -2.90 -5.87
C LEU A 283 12.83 -3.65 -6.52
N MET A 284 13.44 -4.60 -5.81
CA MET A 284 14.50 -5.44 -6.38
C MET A 284 13.98 -6.26 -7.56
N THR A 285 12.79 -6.86 -7.43
CA THR A 285 12.17 -7.60 -8.54
C THR A 285 11.94 -6.72 -9.75
N TYR A 286 11.47 -5.48 -9.55
CA TYR A 286 11.28 -4.53 -10.64
C TYR A 286 12.61 -4.12 -11.29
N ALA A 287 13.64 -3.90 -10.48
CA ALA A 287 14.95 -3.45 -10.94
C ALA A 287 15.74 -4.52 -11.69
N THR A 288 15.64 -5.78 -11.27
CA THR A 288 16.40 -6.91 -11.84
C THR A 288 15.59 -7.79 -12.79
N GLY A 289 14.26 -7.65 -12.80
CA GLY A 289 13.36 -8.47 -13.61
C GLY A 289 13.11 -9.88 -13.06
N ARG A 290 13.58 -10.20 -11.83
CA ARG A 290 13.38 -11.52 -11.20
C ARG A 290 13.20 -11.42 -9.69
N VAL A 291 12.53 -12.42 -9.13
CA VAL A 291 12.36 -12.51 -7.67
C VAL A 291 13.71 -12.81 -7.00
N PRO A 292 14.07 -12.09 -5.91
CA PRO A 292 15.26 -12.40 -5.13
C PRO A 292 15.27 -13.83 -4.59
N ASN A 293 16.40 -14.52 -4.71
CA ASN A 293 16.61 -15.85 -4.15
C ASN A 293 16.82 -15.80 -2.63
N TYR A 294 17.00 -16.96 -1.99
CA TYR A 294 17.13 -17.06 -0.53
C TYR A 294 18.29 -16.21 0.04
N THR A 295 19.44 -16.20 -0.62
CA THR A 295 20.62 -15.44 -0.15
C THR A 295 20.39 -13.94 -0.28
N GLU A 296 19.79 -13.52 -1.39
CA GLU A 296 19.49 -12.11 -1.69
C GLU A 296 18.42 -11.56 -0.73
N LYS A 297 17.40 -12.35 -0.40
CA LYS A 297 16.42 -11.98 0.62
C LYS A 297 17.07 -11.75 1.99
N ARG A 298 18.11 -12.50 2.35
CA ARG A 298 18.87 -12.27 3.59
C ARG A 298 19.71 -10.99 3.54
N GLU A 299 20.19 -10.58 2.36
CA GLU A 299 20.85 -9.29 2.18
C GLU A 299 19.84 -8.14 2.33
N ILE A 300 18.69 -8.24 1.65
CA ILE A 300 17.58 -7.28 1.76
C ILE A 300 17.14 -7.11 3.22
N GLU A 301 17.00 -8.19 3.98
CA GLU A 301 16.68 -8.13 5.42
C GLU A 301 17.72 -7.34 6.24
N LYS A 302 19.01 -7.44 5.90
CA LYS A 302 20.05 -6.65 6.58
C LYS A 302 19.91 -5.18 6.23
N ILE A 303 19.73 -4.86 4.94
CA ILE A 303 19.53 -3.50 4.45
C ILE A 303 18.33 -2.84 5.14
N VAL A 304 17.19 -3.54 5.25
CA VAL A 304 16.00 -3.02 5.94
C VAL A 304 16.30 -2.72 7.41
N LYS A 305 16.96 -3.63 8.12
CA LYS A 305 17.34 -3.43 9.54
C LYS A 305 18.31 -2.27 9.73
N GLU A 306 19.22 -2.06 8.79
CA GLU A 306 20.15 -0.93 8.80
C GLU A 306 19.44 0.38 8.47
N ASN A 307 18.56 0.38 7.47
CA ASN A 307 17.74 1.55 7.13
C ASN A 307 16.90 2.00 8.32
N ARG A 308 16.25 1.07 9.04
CA ARG A 308 15.47 1.37 10.25
C ARG A 308 16.30 2.06 11.34
N LYS A 309 17.56 1.68 11.51
CA LYS A 309 18.48 2.32 12.47
C LYS A 309 18.91 3.71 12.02
N ASN A 310 18.90 3.97 10.70
CA ASN A 310 19.41 5.18 10.07
C ASN A 310 18.29 6.15 9.64
N GLY A 311 17.21 6.25 10.42
CA GLY A 311 16.12 7.19 10.16
C GLY A 311 14.96 6.62 9.34
N ASN A 312 15.06 5.36 8.89
CA ASN A 312 14.00 4.60 8.22
C ASN A 312 13.47 5.27 6.94
N GLY A 313 14.29 6.03 6.22
CA GLY A 313 13.87 6.78 5.03
C GLY A 313 13.65 5.89 3.81
N PHE A 314 12.64 6.22 2.98
CA PHE A 314 12.35 5.44 1.77
C PHE A 314 13.42 5.61 0.68
N ARG A 315 13.89 6.83 0.44
CA ARG A 315 14.96 7.08 -0.54
C ARG A 315 16.25 6.39 -0.13
N ASP A 316 16.57 6.42 1.15
CA ASP A 316 17.75 5.77 1.69
C ASP A 316 17.68 4.25 1.50
N LEU A 317 16.50 3.64 1.69
CA LEU A 317 16.26 2.23 1.36
C LEU A 317 16.53 1.95 -0.12
N VAL A 318 15.98 2.77 -1.03
CA VAL A 318 16.21 2.61 -2.49
C VAL A 318 17.69 2.69 -2.84
N LEU A 319 18.41 3.68 -2.30
CA LEU A 319 19.86 3.83 -2.53
C LEU A 319 20.63 2.62 -2.01
N ALA A 320 20.32 2.13 -0.81
CA ALA A 320 20.98 0.97 -0.23
C ALA A 320 20.72 -0.32 -1.02
N LEU A 321 19.53 -0.48 -1.62
CA LEU A 321 19.22 -1.61 -2.50
C LEU A 321 20.03 -1.56 -3.79
N ILE A 322 20.16 -0.39 -4.43
CA ILE A 322 20.97 -0.24 -5.65
C ILE A 322 22.47 -0.43 -5.36
N GLU A 323 22.93 -0.08 -4.16
CA GLU A 323 24.30 -0.32 -3.72
C GLU A 323 24.57 -1.78 -3.33
N SER A 324 23.55 -2.63 -3.20
CA SER A 324 23.70 -4.02 -2.74
C SER A 324 24.55 -4.91 -3.67
N GLU A 325 25.06 -6.03 -3.17
CA GLU A 325 25.63 -7.07 -4.03
C GLU A 325 24.54 -7.65 -4.95
N THR A 326 23.34 -7.91 -4.41
CA THR A 326 22.19 -8.41 -5.18
C THR A 326 21.93 -7.61 -6.46
N PHE A 327 21.99 -6.26 -6.40
CA PHE A 327 21.76 -5.43 -7.60
C PHE A 327 22.92 -5.51 -8.61
N ARG A 328 24.16 -5.67 -8.14
CA ARG A 328 25.36 -5.60 -8.98
C ARG A 328 25.72 -6.91 -9.67
N THR A 329 25.18 -8.04 -9.20
CA THR A 329 25.47 -9.36 -9.75
C THR A 329 24.53 -9.78 -10.90
N GLU A 330 23.65 -8.88 -11.37
CA GLU A 330 22.79 -9.09 -12.55
C GLU A 330 23.48 -8.85 -13.90
#